data_AF-A0A367RAJ1-F1
#
_entry.id   AF-A0A367RAJ1-F1
#
_cell.length_a   1.000
_cell.length_b   1.000
_cell.length_c   1.000
_cell.angle_alpha   90.00
_cell.angle_beta   90.00
_cell.angle_gamma   90.00
#
_symmetry.space_group_name_H-M   'P 1'
#
loop_
_entity.id
_entity.type
_entity.pdbx_description
1 polymer ?
#
loop_
_entity_poly.entity_id
_entity_poly.type
_entity_poly.pdbx_seq_one_letter_code
_entity_poly.pdbx_strand_id
1 'polypeptide(L)' 'MTPEDKKRLEAHIQEIALILYQNTPPEKIETFEGIETAVRDQVLEHVSPKIAFFLSEKRQERQKGKHGQ' A
#
# COMPACT_ATOMS: atom_id res chain seq x y z
N MET A 1 4.17 8.77 -13.75
CA MET A 1 4.44 7.33 -13.91
C MET A 1 4.65 7.04 -15.38
N THR A 2 5.80 6.51 -15.71
CA THR A 2 6.07 5.96 -17.06
C THR A 2 5.22 4.71 -17.31
N PRO A 3 5.09 4.23 -18.56
CA PRO A 3 4.43 2.95 -18.84
C PRO A 3 5.07 1.78 -18.07
N GLU A 4 6.39 1.79 -17.92
CA GLU A 4 7.12 0.79 -17.13
C GLU A 4 6.75 0.86 -15.65
N ASP A 5 6.69 2.07 -15.07
CA ASP A 5 6.25 2.24 -13.68
C ASP A 5 4.83 1.72 -13.46
N LYS A 6 3.92 1.94 -14.42
CA LYS A 6 2.54 1.43 -14.34
C LYS A 6 2.51 -0.09 -14.34
N LYS A 7 3.28 -0.73 -15.23
CA LYS A 7 3.36 -2.20 -15.30
C LYS A 7 3.92 -2.79 -14.01
N ARG A 8 4.96 -2.17 -13.45
CA ARG A 8 5.56 -2.59 -12.17
C ARG A 8 4.57 -2.40 -11.02
N LEU A 9 3.88 -1.26 -10.98
CA LEU A 9 2.87 -0.99 -9.95
C LEU A 9 1.75 -2.03 -10.02
N GLU A 10 1.23 -2.33 -11.21
CA GLU A 10 0.19 -3.34 -11.41
C GLU A 10 0.61 -4.72 -10.88
N ALA A 11 1.83 -5.17 -11.22
CA ALA A 11 2.35 -6.44 -10.70
C ALA A 11 2.42 -6.46 -9.17
N HIS A 12 2.86 -5.35 -8.54
CA HIS A 12 2.88 -5.24 -7.09
C HIS A 12 1.48 -5.23 -6.47
N ILE A 13 0.52 -4.55 -7.11
CA ILE A 13 -0.88 -4.52 -6.66
C ILE A 13 -1.48 -5.93 -6.70
N GLN A 14 -1.23 -6.71 -7.74
CA GLN A 14 -1.73 -8.08 -7.86
C GLN A 14 -1.22 -8.99 -6.73
N GLU A 15 0.08 -8.91 -6.42
CA GLU A 15 0.67 -9.68 -5.32
C GLU A 15 0.12 -9.24 -3.95
N ILE A 16 -0.02 -7.92 -3.73
CA ILE A 16 -0.64 -7.40 -2.52
C ILE A 16 -2.09 -7.88 -2.41
N ALA A 17 -2.87 -7.78 -3.49
CA ALA A 17 -4.27 -8.20 -3.52
C ALA A 17 -4.42 -9.70 -3.20
N LEU A 18 -3.54 -10.56 -3.71
CA LEU A 18 -3.56 -11.99 -3.40
C LEU A 18 -3.32 -12.27 -1.91
N ILE A 19 -2.35 -11.59 -1.30
CA ILE A 19 -2.05 -11.71 0.14
C ILE A 19 -3.25 -11.23 0.97
N LEU A 20 -3.81 -10.07 0.62
CA LEU A 20 -4.95 -9.46 1.29
C LEU A 20 -6.19 -10.36 1.22
N TYR A 21 -6.48 -10.92 0.04
CA TYR A 21 -7.55 -11.89 -0.18
C TYR A 21 -7.40 -13.15 0.69
N GLN A 22 -6.19 -13.73 0.76
CA GLN A 22 -5.93 -14.93 1.58
C GLN A 22 -6.16 -14.70 3.09
N ASN A 23 -6.09 -13.45 3.54
CA ASN A 23 -6.32 -13.05 4.93
C ASN A 23 -7.70 -12.40 5.13
N THR A 24 -8.59 -12.47 4.13
CA THR A 24 -9.96 -11.94 4.22
C THR A 24 -10.93 -13.09 4.51
N PRO A 25 -11.80 -12.98 5.54
CA PRO A 25 -12.84 -13.96 5.79
C PRO A 25 -13.77 -14.14 4.57
N PRO A 26 -14.14 -15.37 4.17
CA PRO A 26 -14.99 -15.61 3.00
C PRO A 26 -16.33 -14.86 3.03
N GLU A 27 -16.92 -14.64 4.19
CA GLU A 27 -18.18 -13.89 4.35
C GLU A 27 -18.04 -12.41 3.95
N LYS A 28 -16.82 -11.86 3.99
CA LYS A 28 -16.57 -10.46 3.62
C LYS A 28 -16.53 -10.26 2.11
N ILE A 29 -16.33 -11.31 1.30
CA ILE A 29 -16.28 -11.16 -0.16
C ILE A 29 -17.65 -11.38 -0.84
N GLU A 30 -18.71 -11.63 -0.08
CA GLU A 30 -20.04 -11.91 -0.62
C GLU A 30 -20.82 -10.64 -1.01
N THR A 31 -20.43 -9.48 -0.47
CA THR A 31 -21.11 -8.19 -0.69
C THR A 31 -20.12 -7.09 -1.03
N PHE A 32 -20.57 -6.07 -1.76
CA PHE A 32 -19.72 -4.91 -2.04
C PHE A 32 -19.27 -4.17 -0.76
N GLU A 33 -20.14 -4.07 0.24
CA GLU A 33 -19.82 -3.49 1.54
C GLU A 33 -18.74 -4.30 2.27
N GLY A 34 -18.86 -5.63 2.27
CA GLY A 34 -17.87 -6.51 2.87
C GLY A 34 -16.50 -6.39 2.19
N ILE A 35 -16.48 -6.36 0.85
CA ILE A 35 -15.25 -6.21 0.06
C ILE A 35 -14.60 -4.87 0.39
N GLU A 36 -15.37 -3.79 0.35
CA GLU A 36 -14.88 -2.44 0.63
C GLU A 36 -14.28 -2.34 2.03
N THR A 37 -15.01 -2.83 3.04
CA THR A 37 -14.56 -2.79 4.43
C THR A 37 -13.29 -3.62 4.63
N ALA A 38 -13.25 -4.84 4.09
CA ALA A 38 -12.07 -5.71 4.21
C ALA A 38 -10.82 -5.08 3.55
N VAL A 39 -10.98 -4.52 2.35
CA VAL A 39 -9.89 -3.82 1.66
C VAL A 39 -9.43 -2.61 2.48
N ARG A 40 -10.36 -1.80 2.99
CA ARG A 40 -10.05 -0.61 3.79
C ARG A 40 -9.27 -0.98 5.05
N ASP A 41 -9.75 -1.94 5.82
CA ASP A 41 -9.14 -2.35 7.09
C ASP A 41 -7.71 -2.83 6.86
N GLN A 42 -7.50 -3.71 5.89
CA GLN A 42 -6.18 -4.26 5.58
C GLN A 42 -5.23 -3.23 4.98
N VAL A 43 -5.71 -2.29 4.15
CA VAL A 43 -4.89 -1.20 3.64
C VAL A 43 -4.44 -0.28 4.76
N LEU A 44 -5.34 0.09 5.68
CA LEU A 44 -5.03 0.93 6.84
C LEU A 44 -4.03 0.25 7.78
N GLU A 45 -4.17 -1.05 8.03
CA GLU A 45 -3.31 -1.78 8.96
C GLU A 45 -1.93 -2.10 8.37
N HIS A 46 -1.86 -2.51 7.11
CA HIS A 46 -0.64 -3.12 6.56
C HIS A 46 0.04 -2.31 5.45
N VAL A 47 -0.71 -1.52 4.67
CA VAL A 47 -0.17 -0.86 3.46
C VAL A 47 0.16 0.61 3.73
N SER A 48 -0.82 1.40 4.16
CA SER A 48 -0.68 2.84 4.36
C SER A 48 0.48 3.23 5.29
N PRO A 49 0.71 2.55 6.43
CA PRO A 49 1.84 2.89 7.32
C PRO A 49 3.19 2.73 6.63
N LYS A 50 3.37 1.69 5.80
CA LYS A 50 4.64 1.45 5.09
C LYS A 50 4.94 2.55 4.08
N ILE A 51 3.92 3.00 3.34
CA ILE A 51 4.04 4.14 2.42
C ILE A 51 4.37 5.42 3.20
N ALA A 52 3.65 5.68 4.30
CA ALA A 52 3.87 6.86 5.13
C ALA A 52 5.28 6.90 5.72
N PHE A 53 5.79 5.77 6.24
CA PHE A 53 7.15 5.68 6.77
C PHE A 53 8.20 5.90 5.69
N PHE A 54 8.06 5.25 4.53
CA PHE A 54 8.98 5.47 3.40
C PHE A 54 9.06 6.96 3.03
N LEU A 55 7.92 7.64 2.91
CA LEU A 55 7.89 9.08 2.60
C LEU A 55 8.49 9.94 3.72
N SER A 56 8.26 9.58 4.99
CA SER A 56 8.85 10.23 6.15
C SER A 56 10.38 10.12 6.14
N GLU A 57 10.92 8.93 5.84
CA GLU A 57 12.37 8.72 5.72
C GLU A 57 12.95 9.57 4.58
N LYS A 58 12.32 9.58 3.40
CA LYS A 58 12.74 10.46 2.29
C LYS A 58 12.69 11.93 2.65
N ARG A 59 11.72 12.36 3.47
CA ARG A 59 11.67 13.73 3.98
C ARG A 59 12.82 14.02 4.95
N GLN A 60 13.20 13.07 5.80
CA GLN A 60 14.32 13.23 6.74
C GLN A 60 15.68 13.27 6.02
N GLU A 61 15.91 12.38 5.05
CA GLU A 61 17.13 12.36 4.21
C GLU A 61 17.38 13.74 3.58
N ARG A 62 16.32 14.33 3.01
CA ARG A 62 16.38 15.66 2.38
C ARG A 62 16.68 16.78 3.36
N GLN A 63 16.23 16.69 4.61
CA GLN A 63 16.53 17.69 5.63
C GLN A 63 17.98 17.58 6.10
N LYS A 64 18.51 16.36 6.29
CA LYS A 64 19.91 16.15 6.67
C LYS A 64 20.89 16.66 5.60
N GLY A 65 20.60 16.40 4.32
CA GLY A 65 21.41 16.92 3.21
C GLY A 65 21.40 18.44 3.03
N LYS A 66 20.42 19.14 3.62
CA LYS A 66 20.33 20.62 3.64
C LYS A 66 21.04 21.27 4.82
N HIS A 67 21.24 20.56 5.93
CA HIS A 67 21.93 21.07 7.13
C HIS A 67 23.42 20.73 7.16
N GLY A 68 23.91 19.94 6.20
CA GLY A 68 25.33 19.62 6.02
C GLY A 68 26.01 20.40 4.89
N GLN A 69 25.40 21.49 4.41
CA GLN A 69 25.97 22.44 3.45
C GLN A 69 26.04 23.83 4.09
#